data_AF-A0A7S2W0T9-F1
#
_entry.id   AF-A0A7S2W0T9-F1
#
_cell.length_a   1.000
_cell.length_b   1.000
_cell.length_c   1.000
_cell.angle_alpha   90.00
_cell.angle_beta   90.00
_cell.angle_gamma   90.00
#
_symmetry.space_group_name_H-M   'P 1'
#
loop_
_entity.id
_entity.type
_entity.pdbx_description
1 polymer ?
#
loop_
_entity_poly.entity_id
_entity_poly.type
_entity_poly.pdbx_seq_one_letter_code
_entity_poly.pdbx_strand_id
1 'polypeptide(L)'
;MHAFYTKENLQSRLGSLSLPTRDGFHGSGRGILRQDNSLVGVPFEAILARTGDLGKVTTDSVSAMVLRLLALMLDDEFQAISKVATDAHNGTFKATEPKGHPRMMNKALSRDDHLLELSPRTMMNIDIVRNALTFDTVEDLTGAVGQLRQTLGDPVRVKNMFAFHKQRAEAQFHYRTLMINWLYDAQCTFRDLVERPQNVELLDTFKEAAPWNPNEPWCRWRRHAHLAVEILKGRQKMHLLYKVYRASDETQLYLDFKPKEREARTWRWCRRWWLPGLV
;
A
#
# COMPACT_ATOMS: atom_id res chain seq x y z
N MET A 1 34.43 -12.05 10.40
CA MET A 1 33.60 -12.00 9.18
C MET A 1 33.35 -13.45 8.78
N HIS A 2 32.10 -13.91 8.74
CA HIS A 2 31.78 -15.33 8.55
C HIS A 2 32.40 -15.84 7.24
N ALA A 3 33.01 -17.03 7.24
CA ALA A 3 33.79 -17.56 6.12
C ALA A 3 33.00 -17.62 4.78
N PHE A 4 31.68 -17.73 4.86
CA PHE A 4 30.76 -17.72 3.72
C PHE A 4 30.85 -16.42 2.88
N TYR A 5 30.95 -15.25 3.52
CA TYR A 5 30.92 -13.96 2.82
C TYR A 5 32.19 -13.67 2.02
N THR A 6 33.35 -14.02 2.58
CA THR A 6 34.63 -13.85 1.91
C THR A 6 34.82 -14.89 0.81
N LYS A 7 34.32 -16.12 1.01
CA LYS A 7 34.36 -17.20 0.01
C LYS A 7 33.49 -16.92 -1.21
N GLU A 8 32.26 -16.43 -1.00
CA GLU A 8 31.33 -16.15 -2.10
C GLU A 8 31.53 -14.77 -2.74
N ASN A 9 32.43 -13.92 -2.22
CA ASN A 9 32.69 -12.56 -2.72
C ASN A 9 31.39 -11.74 -2.96
N LEU A 10 30.42 -11.87 -2.05
CA LEU A 10 29.06 -11.35 -2.23
C LEU A 10 29.02 -9.84 -2.46
N GLN A 11 29.91 -9.07 -1.83
CA GLN A 11 30.01 -7.62 -2.04
C GLN A 11 30.33 -7.27 -3.51
N SER A 12 31.16 -8.07 -4.18
CA SER A 12 31.53 -7.86 -5.58
C SER A 12 30.51 -8.49 -6.54
N ARG A 13 29.99 -9.69 -6.23
CA ARG A 13 29.03 -10.43 -7.08
C ARG A 13 27.62 -9.85 -7.06
N LEU A 14 27.10 -9.52 -5.88
CA LEU A 14 25.86 -8.76 -5.79
C LEU A 14 26.10 -7.29 -6.15
N GLY A 15 27.36 -6.82 -6.14
CA GLY A 15 27.76 -5.47 -6.50
C GLY A 15 26.88 -4.38 -5.90
N SER A 16 26.85 -3.21 -6.55
CA SER A 16 25.55 -2.57 -6.74
C SER A 16 24.84 -3.40 -7.81
N LEU A 17 24.01 -4.38 -7.42
CA LEU A 17 22.82 -4.74 -8.19
C LEU A 17 22.34 -3.39 -8.73
N SER A 18 22.41 -3.14 -10.04
CA SER A 18 22.17 -1.81 -10.63
C SER A 18 20.69 -1.42 -10.55
N LEU A 19 20.01 -1.89 -9.51
CA LEU A 19 18.89 -1.25 -8.88
C LEU A 19 19.44 0.05 -8.31
N PRO A 20 18.81 1.21 -8.54
CA PRO A 20 19.28 2.48 -8.02
C PRO A 20 19.43 2.38 -6.50
N THR A 21 20.66 2.10 -6.03
CA THR A 21 21.07 2.12 -4.64
C THR A 21 21.21 3.58 -4.26
N ARG A 22 20.08 4.28 -4.25
CA ARG A 22 19.99 5.50 -3.50
C ARG A 22 19.59 5.10 -2.10
N ASP A 23 20.54 5.22 -1.17
CA ASP A 23 20.24 5.18 0.26
C ASP A 23 19.20 6.25 0.67
N GLY A 24 18.89 7.20 -0.24
CA GLY A 24 17.69 8.04 -0.22
C GLY A 24 16.69 7.67 -1.31
N PHE A 25 15.40 7.85 -1.07
CA PHE A 25 14.35 7.67 -2.07
C PHE A 25 14.65 8.44 -3.37
N HIS A 26 14.30 7.89 -4.54
CA HIS A 26 14.34 8.68 -5.78
C HIS A 26 13.39 9.88 -5.60
N GLY A 27 13.97 11.09 -5.52
CA GLY A 27 13.26 12.32 -5.15
C GLY A 27 13.22 12.54 -3.64
N SER A 28 14.35 12.97 -3.08
CA SER A 28 14.56 13.39 -1.68
C SER A 28 13.76 14.63 -1.25
N GLY A 29 12.50 14.73 -1.66
CA GLY A 29 11.47 15.44 -0.90
C GLY A 29 10.84 14.46 0.08
N ARG A 30 10.62 14.87 1.32
CA ARG A 30 10.10 14.07 2.45
C ARG A 30 8.73 13.37 2.24
N GLY A 31 8.21 13.27 1.02
CA GLY A 31 6.81 12.93 0.74
C GLY A 31 6.54 11.88 -0.36
N ILE A 32 7.54 11.28 -1.01
CA ILE A 32 7.26 10.43 -2.18
C ILE A 32 6.62 9.07 -1.84
N LEU A 33 6.83 8.52 -0.64
CA LEU A 33 6.33 7.17 -0.30
C LEU A 33 5.57 7.09 1.03
N ARG A 34 5.07 8.22 1.52
CA ARG A 34 4.03 8.13 2.55
C ARG A 34 2.76 7.58 1.91
N GLN A 35 2.00 6.80 2.67
CA GLN A 35 0.74 6.25 2.20
C GLN A 35 -0.28 7.34 1.84
N ASP A 36 -0.12 8.57 2.35
CA ASP A 36 -0.92 9.74 1.99
C ASP A 36 -0.46 10.45 0.69
N ASN A 37 0.58 9.96 0.02
CA ASN A 37 0.92 10.45 -1.31
C ASN A 37 -0.20 10.11 -2.31
N SER A 38 -0.59 11.08 -3.13
CA SER A 38 -1.67 10.92 -4.12
C SER A 38 -1.44 9.77 -5.10
N LEU A 39 -0.19 9.40 -5.39
CA LEU A 39 0.17 8.27 -6.26
C LEU A 39 -0.15 6.90 -5.64
N VAL A 40 -0.23 6.82 -4.31
CA VAL A 40 -0.54 5.56 -3.60
C VAL A 40 -2.05 5.29 -3.60
N GLY A 41 -2.86 6.34 -3.65
CA GLY A 41 -4.32 6.25 -3.77
C GLY A 41 -5.07 5.80 -2.51
N VAL A 42 -4.42 5.79 -1.34
CA VAL A 42 -5.12 5.66 -0.04
C VAL A 42 -5.99 6.90 0.17
N PRO A 43 -7.23 6.77 0.73
CA PRO A 43 -8.18 7.87 0.82
C PRO A 43 -7.88 8.86 1.97
N PHE A 44 -6.66 9.36 2.01
CA PHE A 44 -6.12 10.19 3.09
C PHE A 44 -6.99 11.42 3.42
N GLU A 45 -7.40 12.19 2.42
CA GLU A 45 -8.24 13.38 2.61
C GLU A 45 -9.57 13.06 3.29
N ALA A 46 -10.14 11.88 3.02
CA ALA A 46 -11.38 11.46 3.65
C ALA A 46 -11.14 11.09 5.13
N ILE A 47 -9.97 10.56 5.47
CA ILE A 47 -9.58 10.30 6.85
C ILE A 47 -9.43 11.61 7.61
N LEU A 48 -8.71 12.61 7.05
CA LEU A 48 -8.57 13.92 7.69
C LEU A 48 -9.92 14.61 7.88
N ALA A 49 -10.75 14.66 6.84
CA ALA A 49 -12.05 15.32 6.89
C ALA A 49 -12.98 14.73 7.97
N ARG A 50 -12.79 13.46 8.34
CA ARG A 50 -13.61 12.75 9.33
C ARG A 50 -13.01 12.71 10.73
N THR A 51 -11.72 13.02 10.89
CA THR A 51 -11.01 12.77 12.15
C THR A 51 -10.11 13.92 12.62
N GLY A 52 -9.86 14.93 11.77
CA GLY A 52 -8.89 15.99 12.07
C GLY A 52 -9.23 16.80 13.32
N ASP A 53 -10.51 17.01 13.58
CA ASP A 53 -11.05 17.65 14.79
C ASP A 53 -11.02 16.76 16.03
N LEU A 54 -10.96 15.43 15.84
CA LEU A 54 -10.90 14.44 16.92
C LEU A 54 -9.48 14.23 17.47
N GLY A 55 -8.48 14.90 16.90
CA GLY A 55 -7.09 14.92 17.34
C GLY A 55 -6.20 13.81 16.76
N LYS A 56 -4.89 14.04 16.82
CA LYS A 56 -3.86 13.23 16.12
C LYS A 56 -3.91 11.72 16.42
N VAL A 57 -4.17 11.34 17.66
CA VAL A 57 -4.22 9.91 18.06
C VAL A 57 -5.42 9.21 17.41
N THR A 58 -6.56 9.88 17.36
CA THR A 58 -7.76 9.36 16.67
C THR A 58 -7.51 9.23 15.18
N THR A 59 -6.97 10.28 14.55
CA THR A 59 -6.59 10.29 13.13
C THR A 59 -5.62 9.15 12.79
N ASP A 60 -4.59 8.94 13.62
CA ASP A 60 -3.62 7.86 13.43
C ASP A 60 -4.25 6.47 13.56
N SER A 61 -5.14 6.29 14.54
CA SER A 61 -5.82 5.02 14.81
C SER A 61 -6.74 4.61 13.66
N VAL A 62 -7.57 5.54 13.18
CA VAL A 62 -8.44 5.31 12.01
C VAL A 62 -7.61 5.08 10.74
N SER A 63 -6.55 5.86 10.54
CA SER A 63 -5.61 5.65 9.41
C SER A 63 -4.98 4.27 9.45
N ALA A 64 -4.52 3.81 10.61
CA ALA A 64 -3.95 2.47 10.78
C ALA A 64 -4.98 1.36 10.49
N MET A 65 -6.25 1.54 10.88
CA MET A 65 -7.32 0.59 10.55
C MET A 65 -7.61 0.55 9.04
N VAL A 66 -7.69 1.70 8.37
CA VAL A 66 -7.86 1.77 6.90
C VAL A 66 -6.72 1.04 6.19
N LEU A 67 -5.48 1.33 6.57
CA LEU A 67 -4.29 0.68 6.01
C LEU A 67 -4.30 -0.83 6.27
N ARG A 68 -4.70 -1.27 7.46
CA ARG A 68 -4.80 -2.69 7.82
C ARG A 68 -5.86 -3.41 6.99
N LEU A 69 -7.05 -2.81 6.83
CA LEU A 69 -8.13 -3.38 6.03
C LEU A 69 -7.72 -3.53 4.56
N LEU A 70 -7.11 -2.50 3.98
CA LEU A 70 -6.56 -2.59 2.62
C LEU A 70 -5.52 -3.71 2.50
N ALA A 71 -4.61 -3.79 3.46
CA ALA A 71 -3.59 -4.83 3.47
C ALA A 71 -4.19 -6.24 3.60
N LEU A 72 -5.23 -6.42 4.42
CA LEU A 72 -5.93 -7.72 4.54
C LEU A 72 -6.62 -8.11 3.24
N MET A 73 -7.25 -7.17 2.54
CA MET A 73 -7.94 -7.44 1.27
C MET A 73 -7.00 -7.74 0.09
N LEU A 74 -5.73 -7.33 0.20
CA LEU A 74 -4.72 -7.43 -0.88
C LEU A 74 -3.59 -8.43 -0.57
N ASP A 75 -3.52 -8.97 0.65
CA ASP A 75 -2.40 -9.79 1.11
C ASP A 75 -2.20 -11.01 0.20
N ASP A 76 -3.24 -11.82 0.00
CA ASP A 76 -3.16 -13.09 -0.72
C ASP A 76 -2.59 -12.93 -2.13
N GLU A 77 -3.04 -11.90 -2.87
CA GLU A 77 -2.55 -11.61 -4.22
C GLU A 77 -1.05 -11.25 -4.20
N PHE A 78 -0.64 -10.40 -3.27
CA PHE A 78 0.76 -9.99 -3.14
C PHE A 78 1.66 -11.16 -2.69
N GLN A 79 1.19 -11.99 -1.76
CA GLN A 79 1.88 -13.19 -1.32
C GLN A 79 2.04 -14.19 -2.46
N ALA A 80 1.01 -14.37 -3.30
CA ALA A 80 1.05 -15.26 -4.46
C ALA A 80 2.11 -14.84 -5.49
N ILE A 81 2.19 -13.54 -5.82
CA ILE A 81 3.22 -13.00 -6.74
C ILE A 81 4.63 -13.33 -6.23
N SER A 82 4.85 -13.12 -4.93
CA SER A 82 6.14 -13.35 -4.30
C SER A 82 6.49 -14.85 -4.25
N LYS A 83 5.49 -15.70 -3.98
CA LYS A 83 5.66 -17.15 -3.97
C LYS A 83 6.04 -17.68 -5.34
N VAL A 84 5.37 -17.24 -6.41
CA VAL A 84 5.67 -17.64 -7.80
C VAL A 84 7.12 -17.32 -8.16
N ALA A 85 7.60 -16.12 -7.84
CA ALA A 85 8.99 -15.75 -8.10
C ALA A 85 9.98 -16.54 -7.24
N THR A 86 9.59 -16.93 -6.02
CA THR A 86 10.45 -17.74 -5.14
C THR A 86 10.59 -19.16 -5.65
N ASP A 87 9.47 -19.80 -6.01
CA ASP A 87 9.44 -21.19 -6.48
C ASP A 87 10.20 -21.35 -7.81
N ALA A 88 10.11 -20.36 -8.70
CA ALA A 88 10.81 -20.37 -10.00
C ALA A 88 12.34 -20.27 -9.89
N HIS A 89 12.84 -19.81 -8.74
CA HIS A 89 14.26 -19.55 -8.50
C HIS A 89 14.77 -20.29 -7.26
N ASN A 90 14.27 -21.50 -7.01
CA ASN A 90 14.77 -22.42 -5.97
C ASN A 90 14.86 -21.81 -4.55
N GLY A 91 14.00 -20.83 -4.24
CA GLY A 91 14.01 -20.15 -2.94
C GLY A 91 13.08 -20.77 -1.92
N THR A 92 13.15 -20.26 -0.69
CA THR A 92 12.15 -20.51 0.36
C THR A 92 11.33 -19.25 0.62
N PHE A 93 10.02 -19.42 0.64
CA PHE A 93 9.05 -18.34 0.84
C PHE A 93 8.46 -18.39 2.26
N LYS A 94 8.45 -17.23 2.94
CA LYS A 94 7.77 -17.05 4.21
C LYS A 94 6.77 -15.89 4.11
N ALA A 95 5.50 -16.25 3.99
CA ALA A 95 4.38 -15.32 4.18
C ALA A 95 4.42 -14.73 5.60
N THR A 96 4.04 -13.47 5.72
CA THR A 96 3.87 -12.82 7.01
C THR A 96 2.54 -12.09 7.02
N GLU A 97 1.78 -12.26 8.09
CA GLU A 97 0.53 -11.52 8.26
C GLU A 97 0.76 -10.01 8.14
N PRO A 98 -0.20 -9.28 7.53
CA PRO A 98 0.01 -7.86 7.38
C PRO A 98 0.08 -7.17 8.75
N LYS A 99 0.85 -6.08 8.83
CA LYS A 99 1.23 -5.46 10.10
C LYS A 99 -0.02 -5.06 10.90
N GLY A 100 -0.14 -5.58 12.11
CA GLY A 100 -1.24 -5.27 13.02
C GLY A 100 -1.28 -3.81 13.49
N HIS A 101 -2.49 -3.35 13.85
CA HIS A 101 -2.76 -1.99 14.33
C HIS A 101 -1.85 -1.55 15.49
N PRO A 102 -1.65 -2.33 16.58
CA PRO A 102 -0.80 -1.90 17.68
C PRO A 102 0.64 -1.59 17.27
N ARG A 103 1.19 -2.34 16.31
CA ARG A 103 2.55 -2.10 15.81
C ARG A 103 2.64 -0.82 14.99
N MET A 104 1.62 -0.50 14.20
CA MET A 104 1.56 0.77 13.46
C MET A 104 1.41 1.96 14.41
N MET A 105 0.57 1.83 15.44
CA MET A 105 0.39 2.85 16.47
C MET A 105 1.66 3.08 17.29
N ASN A 106 2.36 2.02 17.69
CA ASN A 106 3.61 2.14 18.44
C ASN A 106 4.66 2.94 17.66
N LYS A 107 4.78 2.72 16.33
CA LYS A 107 5.66 3.54 15.49
C LYS A 107 5.20 4.99 15.39
N ALA A 108 3.89 5.23 15.31
CA ALA A 108 3.33 6.59 15.30
C ALA A 108 3.58 7.37 16.59
N LEU A 109 3.67 6.66 17.72
CA LEU A 109 3.85 7.25 19.05
C LEU A 109 5.32 7.24 19.53
N SER A 110 6.21 6.54 18.83
CA SER A 110 7.63 6.42 19.15
C SER A 110 8.42 7.62 18.60
N ARG A 111 9.24 8.23 19.48
CA ARG A 111 10.12 9.37 19.12
C ARG A 111 11.15 8.99 18.05
N ASP A 112 11.65 7.76 18.12
CA ASP A 112 12.68 7.25 17.20
C ASP A 112 12.10 6.81 15.85
N ASP A 113 10.77 6.79 15.72
CA ASP A 113 10.06 6.43 14.50
C ASP A 113 9.30 7.63 13.90
N HIS A 114 8.01 7.80 14.20
CA HIS A 114 7.14 8.72 13.45
C HIS A 114 6.48 9.80 14.31
N LEU A 115 6.81 9.89 15.61
CA LEU A 115 6.17 10.85 16.52
C LEU A 115 6.26 12.30 16.02
N LEU A 116 7.39 12.65 15.39
CA LEU A 116 7.71 13.99 14.89
C LEU A 116 7.26 14.23 13.43
N GLU A 117 6.65 13.23 12.80
CA GLU A 117 6.16 13.32 11.43
C GLU A 117 4.79 14.01 11.36
N LEU A 118 4.43 14.45 10.15
CA LEU A 118 3.11 15.01 9.90
C LEU A 118 2.02 13.97 10.15
N SER A 119 0.93 14.41 10.78
CA SER A 119 -0.26 13.58 11.01
C SER A 119 -1.00 13.37 9.69
N PRO A 120 -1.50 12.15 9.42
CA PRO A 120 -1.45 10.94 10.22
C PRO A 120 -0.07 10.31 10.11
N ARG A 121 0.55 10.10 11.27
CA ARG A 121 1.89 9.55 11.39
C ARG A 121 1.92 8.09 10.98
N THR A 122 0.78 7.39 11.10
CA THR A 122 0.65 6.00 10.67
C THR A 122 0.78 5.81 9.16
N MET A 123 0.60 6.87 8.35
CA MET A 123 0.87 6.86 6.90
C MET A 123 2.36 6.67 6.56
N MET A 124 3.27 6.73 7.54
CA MET A 124 4.68 6.38 7.36
C MET A 124 4.94 4.86 7.32
N ASN A 125 3.94 4.03 7.64
CA ASN A 125 4.09 2.57 7.57
C ASN A 125 4.05 2.10 6.11
N ILE A 126 5.20 1.72 5.58
CA ILE A 126 5.37 1.23 4.20
C ILE A 126 5.63 -0.28 4.12
N ASP A 127 5.69 -0.95 5.26
CA ASP A 127 5.97 -2.37 5.45
C ASP A 127 4.74 -3.08 6.07
N ILE A 128 3.56 -2.83 5.50
CA ILE A 128 2.29 -3.38 6.02
C ILE A 128 2.04 -4.76 5.41
N VAL A 129 1.93 -4.85 4.09
CA VAL A 129 1.96 -6.11 3.33
C VAL A 129 3.43 -6.45 3.06
N ARG A 130 3.87 -7.64 3.49
CA ARG A 130 5.29 -8.01 3.46
C ARG A 130 5.48 -9.53 3.51
N ASN A 131 6.62 -9.97 3.02
CA ASN A 131 7.10 -11.35 3.11
C ASN A 131 8.62 -11.37 3.18
N ALA A 132 9.15 -12.58 3.36
CA ALA A 132 10.57 -12.84 3.27
C ALA A 132 10.83 -13.98 2.28
N LEU A 133 11.82 -13.77 1.43
CA LEU A 133 12.32 -14.74 0.47
C LEU A 133 13.78 -15.01 0.81
N THR A 134 14.20 -16.27 0.78
CA THR A 134 15.59 -16.67 0.98
C THR A 134 16.07 -17.56 -0.15
N PHE A 135 17.32 -17.39 -0.55
CA PHE A 135 17.94 -18.10 -1.67
C PHE A 135 19.36 -18.49 -1.29
N ASP A 136 19.82 -19.63 -1.79
CA ASP A 136 21.16 -20.16 -1.50
C ASP A 136 22.23 -19.51 -2.39
N THR A 137 21.86 -19.07 -3.60
CA THR A 137 22.78 -18.48 -4.57
C THR A 137 22.42 -17.02 -4.92
N VAL A 138 23.42 -16.29 -5.43
CA VAL A 138 23.25 -14.92 -5.93
C VAL A 138 22.40 -14.92 -7.20
N GLU A 139 22.61 -15.90 -8.06
CA GLU A 139 21.92 -16.08 -9.33
C GLU A 139 20.42 -16.28 -9.11
N ASP A 140 20.03 -17.14 -8.16
CA ASP A 140 18.64 -17.36 -7.78
C ASP A 140 18.00 -16.08 -7.19
N LEU A 141 18.69 -15.41 -6.27
CA LEU A 141 18.21 -14.16 -5.67
C LEU A 141 17.97 -13.08 -6.73
N THR A 142 18.95 -12.88 -7.61
CA THR A 142 18.87 -11.84 -8.65
C THR A 142 17.86 -12.20 -9.73
N GLY A 143 17.72 -13.48 -10.07
CA GLY A 143 16.67 -14.01 -10.93
C GLY A 143 15.28 -13.71 -10.38
N ALA A 144 15.02 -14.05 -9.11
CA ALA A 144 13.74 -13.79 -8.46
C ALA A 144 13.40 -12.30 -8.41
N VAL A 145 14.38 -11.43 -8.10
CA VAL A 145 14.19 -9.97 -8.16
C VAL A 145 13.88 -9.50 -9.58
N GLY A 146 14.54 -10.07 -10.59
CA GLY A 146 14.27 -9.80 -12.00
C GLY A 146 12.83 -10.15 -12.40
N GLN A 147 12.36 -11.32 -11.99
CA GLN A 147 10.97 -11.75 -12.23
C GLN A 147 9.96 -10.85 -11.49
N LEU A 148 10.22 -10.52 -10.22
CA LEU A 148 9.37 -9.60 -9.47
C LEU A 148 9.27 -8.23 -10.15
N ARG A 149 10.35 -7.72 -10.75
CA ARG A 149 10.33 -6.46 -11.51
C ARG A 149 9.50 -6.55 -12.79
N GLN A 150 9.48 -7.70 -13.45
CA GLN A 150 8.62 -7.89 -14.62
C GLN A 150 7.13 -7.86 -14.23
N THR A 151 6.78 -8.41 -13.07
CA THR A 151 5.39 -8.49 -12.59
C THR A 151 4.91 -7.21 -11.90
N LEU A 152 5.73 -6.64 -11.01
CA LEU A 152 5.38 -5.51 -10.14
C LEU A 152 5.90 -4.16 -10.66
N GLY A 153 6.68 -4.16 -11.75
CA GLY A 153 7.37 -2.98 -12.25
C GLY A 153 8.60 -2.61 -11.43
N ASP A 154 9.03 -1.35 -11.59
CA ASP A 154 10.23 -0.86 -10.91
C ASP A 154 10.01 -0.64 -9.41
N PRO A 155 11.01 -1.01 -8.58
CA PRO A 155 10.91 -0.82 -7.14
C PRO A 155 10.95 0.67 -6.77
N VAL A 156 10.13 1.05 -5.80
CA VAL A 156 10.12 2.43 -5.28
C VAL A 156 11.24 2.69 -4.27
N ARG A 157 11.70 1.63 -3.60
CA ARG A 157 12.82 1.69 -2.66
C ARG A 157 13.60 0.38 -2.68
N VAL A 158 14.92 0.47 -2.66
CA VAL A 158 15.82 -0.67 -2.48
C VAL A 158 16.85 -0.32 -1.40
N LYS A 159 16.99 -1.20 -0.41
CA LYS A 159 18.05 -1.15 0.60
C LYS A 159 18.84 -2.44 0.52
N ASN A 160 19.94 -2.41 -0.23
CA ASN A 160 20.86 -3.52 -0.37
C ASN A 160 21.93 -3.46 0.72
N MET A 161 21.74 -4.18 1.83
CA MET A 161 22.73 -4.20 2.90
C MET A 161 23.97 -5.01 2.55
N PHE A 162 23.91 -5.92 1.57
CA PHE A 162 25.09 -6.69 1.11
C PHE A 162 26.19 -5.79 0.55
N ALA A 163 25.82 -4.60 0.04
CA ALA A 163 26.75 -3.60 -0.47
C ALA A 163 27.39 -2.72 0.63
N PHE A 164 26.99 -2.86 1.90
CA PHE A 164 27.53 -2.02 2.97
C PHE A 164 29.01 -2.33 3.24
N HIS A 165 29.83 -1.27 3.29
CA HIS A 165 31.21 -1.37 3.75
C HIS A 165 31.27 -1.81 5.23
N LYS A 166 32.41 -2.38 5.64
CA LYS A 166 32.61 -3.06 6.93
C LYS A 166 32.14 -2.27 8.15
N GLN A 167 32.41 -0.97 8.22
CA GLN A 167 32.03 -0.14 9.37
C GLN A 167 30.51 0.07 9.46
N ARG A 168 29.83 0.37 8.35
CA ARG A 168 28.36 0.48 8.34
C ARG A 168 27.69 -0.86 8.63
N ALA A 169 28.31 -1.92 8.12
CA ALA A 169 27.94 -3.29 8.39
C ALA A 169 28.02 -3.67 9.88
N GLU A 170 29.08 -3.24 10.57
CA GLU A 170 29.30 -3.44 12.01
C GLU A 170 28.25 -2.71 12.85
N ALA A 171 27.89 -1.48 12.48
CA ALA A 171 26.79 -0.72 13.09
C ALA A 171 25.39 -1.39 12.93
N GLN A 172 25.29 -2.46 12.13
CA GLN A 172 24.09 -3.27 11.95
C GLN A 172 24.32 -4.71 12.44
N PHE A 173 25.26 -4.93 13.38
CA PHE A 173 25.62 -6.24 13.92
C PHE A 173 26.01 -7.27 12.84
N HIS A 174 26.58 -6.78 11.74
CA HIS A 174 26.88 -7.55 10.54
C HIS A 174 25.69 -8.24 9.84
N TYR A 175 24.45 -7.91 10.20
CA TYR A 175 23.25 -8.39 9.50
C TYR A 175 23.20 -7.86 8.06
N ARG A 176 22.79 -8.72 7.12
CA ARG A 176 22.71 -8.41 5.68
C ARG A 176 21.41 -8.94 5.10
N THR A 177 20.71 -8.09 4.38
CA THR A 177 19.50 -8.40 3.64
C THR A 177 19.35 -7.45 2.46
N LEU A 178 18.55 -7.85 1.48
CA LEU A 178 18.05 -7.01 0.42
C LEU A 178 16.59 -6.70 0.73
N MET A 179 16.30 -5.45 1.09
CA MET A 179 14.93 -4.99 1.31
C MET A 179 14.46 -4.19 0.11
N ILE A 180 13.32 -4.56 -0.47
CA ILE A 180 12.74 -3.89 -1.62
C ILE A 180 11.29 -3.54 -1.29
N ASN A 181 10.87 -2.32 -1.63
CA ASN A 181 9.49 -1.89 -1.59
C ASN A 181 9.02 -1.64 -3.01
N TRP A 182 7.81 -2.13 -3.32
CA TRP A 182 7.08 -1.83 -4.55
C TRP A 182 5.82 -1.02 -4.22
N LEU A 183 5.41 -0.18 -5.16
CA LEU A 183 4.05 0.33 -5.20
C LEU A 183 3.19 -0.75 -5.85
N TYR A 184 2.29 -1.36 -5.08
CA TYR A 184 1.43 -2.42 -5.58
C TYR A 184 0.16 -1.84 -6.19
N ASP A 185 -0.08 -2.16 -7.47
CA ASP A 185 -1.33 -1.83 -8.17
C ASP A 185 -2.20 -3.09 -8.29
N ALA A 186 -3.30 -3.13 -7.55
CA ALA A 186 -4.25 -4.23 -7.57
C ALA A 186 -5.14 -4.26 -8.84
N GLN A 187 -4.96 -3.31 -9.77
CA GLN A 187 -5.70 -3.20 -11.03
C GLN A 187 -7.24 -3.22 -10.85
N CYS A 188 -7.73 -2.68 -9.73
CA CYS A 188 -9.15 -2.63 -9.42
C CYS A 188 -9.54 -1.31 -8.76
N THR A 189 -10.84 -1.02 -8.73
CA THR A 189 -11.36 0.11 -7.95
C THR A 189 -11.56 -0.26 -6.49
N PHE A 190 -11.68 0.74 -5.62
CA PHE A 190 -12.11 0.50 -4.23
C PHE A 190 -13.47 -0.22 -4.18
N ARG A 191 -14.37 0.06 -5.12
CA ARG A 191 -15.65 -0.61 -5.21
C ARG A 191 -15.47 -2.10 -5.48
N ASP A 192 -14.72 -2.43 -6.54
CA ASP A 192 -14.48 -3.82 -6.91
C ASP A 192 -13.83 -4.57 -5.75
N LEU A 193 -12.90 -3.94 -5.03
CA LEU A 193 -12.21 -4.52 -3.89
C LEU A 193 -13.16 -4.73 -2.69
N VAL A 194 -13.94 -3.73 -2.28
CA VAL A 194 -14.80 -3.84 -1.09
C VAL A 194 -16.09 -4.64 -1.33
N GLU A 195 -16.50 -4.82 -2.60
CA GLU A 195 -17.68 -5.61 -2.97
C GLU A 195 -17.37 -7.10 -3.21
N ARG A 196 -16.08 -7.53 -3.18
CA ARG A 196 -15.74 -8.96 -3.26
C ARG A 196 -16.39 -9.69 -2.07
N PRO A 197 -17.04 -10.86 -2.26
CA PRO A 197 -17.76 -11.54 -1.18
C PRO A 197 -16.93 -11.75 0.09
N GLN A 198 -15.68 -12.20 -0.06
CA GLN A 198 -14.76 -12.40 1.07
C GLN A 198 -14.40 -11.08 1.79
N ASN A 199 -14.36 -9.97 1.06
CA ASN A 199 -14.03 -8.66 1.62
C ASN A 199 -15.23 -8.02 2.32
N VAL A 200 -16.46 -8.30 1.86
CA VAL A 200 -17.67 -7.90 2.56
C VAL A 200 -17.73 -8.55 3.95
N GLU A 201 -17.51 -9.86 4.01
CA GLU A 201 -17.47 -10.61 5.28
C GLU A 201 -16.35 -10.13 6.20
N LEU A 202 -15.15 -9.88 5.64
CA LEU A 202 -14.02 -9.31 6.37
C LEU A 202 -14.39 -7.96 7.01
N LEU A 203 -15.00 -7.04 6.25
CA LEU A 203 -15.36 -5.71 6.72
C LEU A 203 -16.46 -5.77 7.79
N ASP A 204 -17.43 -6.66 7.65
CA ASP A 204 -18.49 -6.85 8.65
C ASP A 204 -17.95 -7.45 9.95
N THR A 205 -17.08 -8.44 9.83
CA THR A 205 -16.39 -9.03 10.99
C THR A 205 -15.51 -8.01 11.70
N PHE A 206 -14.75 -7.21 10.94
CA PHE A 206 -13.82 -6.23 11.51
C PHE A 206 -14.50 -5.16 12.36
N LYS A 207 -15.70 -4.70 11.96
CA LYS A 207 -16.47 -3.70 12.70
C LYS A 207 -16.84 -4.14 14.11
N GLU A 208 -17.06 -5.44 14.28
CA GLU A 208 -17.51 -6.04 15.54
C GLU A 208 -16.38 -6.78 16.26
N ALA A 209 -15.17 -6.79 15.69
CA ALA A 209 -14.00 -7.43 16.28
C ALA A 209 -13.50 -6.68 17.52
N ALA A 210 -12.99 -7.46 18.48
CA ALA A 210 -12.43 -6.92 19.70
C ALA A 210 -11.15 -6.09 19.49
N PRO A 211 -10.93 -5.07 20.33
CA PRO A 211 -9.66 -4.36 20.29
C PRO A 211 -8.51 -5.32 20.57
N TRP A 212 -7.42 -5.17 19.83
CA TRP A 212 -6.20 -5.94 20.08
C TRP A 212 -5.60 -5.65 21.47
N ASN A 213 -5.77 -4.42 21.95
CA ASN A 213 -5.37 -4.03 23.29
C ASN A 213 -6.60 -4.10 24.21
N PRO A 214 -6.61 -4.99 25.23
CA PRO A 214 -7.71 -5.08 26.18
C PRO A 214 -8.01 -3.77 26.93
N ASN A 215 -7.02 -2.87 27.02
CA ASN A 215 -7.17 -1.56 27.66
C ASN A 215 -7.78 -0.49 26.74
N GLU A 216 -7.95 -0.77 25.45
CA GLU A 216 -8.61 0.14 24.53
C GLU A 216 -10.14 0.09 24.79
N PRO A 217 -10.79 1.24 25.07
CA PRO A 217 -12.23 1.24 25.31
C PRO A 217 -13.01 0.71 24.11
N TRP A 218 -13.80 -0.35 24.32
CA TRP A 218 -14.56 -1.02 23.25
C TRP A 218 -15.38 -0.05 22.37
N CYS A 219 -16.11 0.87 23.00
CA CYS A 219 -16.95 1.83 22.28
C CYS A 219 -16.14 2.75 21.35
N ARG A 220 -14.92 3.12 21.75
CA ARG A 220 -14.01 3.92 20.93
C ARG A 220 -13.44 3.08 19.78
N TRP A 221 -12.94 1.89 20.10
CA TRP A 221 -12.45 0.92 19.11
C TRP A 221 -13.47 0.68 18.00
N ARG A 222 -14.68 0.28 18.39
CA ARG A 222 -15.79 -0.01 17.50
C ARG A 222 -16.13 1.20 16.63
N ARG A 223 -16.19 2.40 17.22
CA ARG A 223 -16.43 3.65 16.45
C ARG A 223 -15.35 3.87 15.38
N HIS A 224 -14.08 3.70 15.72
CA HIS A 224 -12.99 3.87 14.76
C HIS A 224 -13.04 2.81 13.66
N ALA A 225 -13.36 1.55 14.01
CA ALA A 225 -13.49 0.45 13.06
C ALA A 225 -14.62 0.71 12.05
N HIS A 226 -15.81 1.12 12.54
CA HIS A 226 -16.92 1.53 11.68
C HIS A 226 -16.52 2.69 10.75
N LEU A 227 -15.88 3.73 11.29
CA LEU A 227 -15.43 4.87 10.49
C LEU A 227 -14.42 4.48 9.41
N ALA A 228 -13.48 3.58 9.71
CA ALA A 228 -12.51 3.08 8.73
C ALA A 228 -13.21 2.34 7.57
N VAL A 229 -14.21 1.51 7.87
CA VAL A 229 -15.02 0.81 6.85
C VAL A 229 -15.86 1.79 6.03
N GLU A 230 -16.48 2.79 6.66
CA GLU A 230 -17.24 3.84 5.97
C GLU A 230 -16.37 4.65 5.00
N ILE A 231 -15.13 4.98 5.40
CA ILE A 231 -14.18 5.70 4.53
C ILE A 231 -13.86 4.88 3.28
N LEU A 232 -13.63 3.58 3.43
CA LEU A 232 -13.36 2.68 2.30
C LEU A 232 -14.58 2.55 1.38
N LYS A 233 -15.78 2.34 1.95
CA LYS A 233 -17.03 2.24 1.18
C LYS A 233 -17.43 3.58 0.53
N GLY A 234 -17.08 4.71 1.11
CA GLY A 234 -17.34 6.04 0.54
C GLY A 234 -16.58 6.34 -0.75
N ARG A 235 -15.55 5.54 -1.09
CA ARG A 235 -14.70 5.73 -2.27
C ARG A 235 -15.03 4.83 -3.46
N GLN A 236 -16.25 4.30 -3.51
CA GLN A 236 -16.76 3.39 -4.57
C GLN A 236 -16.68 3.89 -6.03
N LYS A 237 -16.15 5.09 -6.30
CA LYS A 237 -15.95 5.63 -7.65
C LYS A 237 -14.48 5.92 -8.00
N MET A 238 -13.52 5.52 -7.16
CA MET A 238 -12.09 5.79 -7.38
C MET A 238 -11.28 4.51 -7.62
N HIS A 239 -10.37 4.54 -8.61
CA HIS A 239 -9.34 3.53 -8.80
C HIS A 239 -8.28 3.62 -7.68
N LEU A 240 -7.69 2.46 -7.30
CA LEU A 240 -6.66 2.36 -6.24
C LEU A 240 -5.35 3.09 -6.59
N LEU A 241 -5.06 3.29 -7.88
CA LEU A 241 -4.16 4.35 -8.32
C LEU A 241 -4.98 5.47 -8.95
N TYR A 242 -4.97 6.64 -8.31
CA TYR A 242 -5.24 7.86 -9.06
C TYR A 242 -4.02 8.09 -9.95
N LYS A 243 -4.08 7.58 -11.18
CA LYS A 243 -3.28 8.13 -12.27
C LYS A 243 -3.80 9.56 -12.45
N VAL A 244 -3.23 10.51 -11.72
CA VAL A 244 -3.25 11.90 -12.17
C VAL A 244 -2.48 11.86 -13.48
N TYR A 245 -3.20 11.75 -14.61
CA TYR A 245 -2.65 12.23 -15.86
C TYR A 245 -2.32 13.70 -15.58
N ARG A 246 -1.03 13.99 -15.35
CA ARG A 246 -0.56 15.35 -15.50
C ARG A 246 -0.78 15.63 -16.97
N ALA A 247 -1.86 16.33 -17.28
CA ALA A 247 -2.00 16.95 -18.57
C ALA A 247 -0.72 17.78 -18.77
N SER A 248 -0.05 17.54 -19.90
CA SER A 248 1.19 18.26 -20.21
C SER A 248 0.93 19.74 -20.46
N ASP A 249 -0.33 20.10 -20.70
CA ASP A 249 -0.86 21.46 -20.76
C ASP A 249 -2.36 21.49 -20.37
N GLU A 250 -2.89 22.70 -20.14
CA GLU A 250 -4.27 22.95 -19.72
C GLU A 250 -5.36 22.48 -20.71
N THR A 251 -5.04 22.41 -22.00
CA THR A 251 -5.94 21.95 -23.07
C THR A 251 -6.18 20.46 -22.97
N GLN A 252 -5.12 19.67 -22.73
CA GLN A 252 -5.24 18.24 -22.53
C GLN A 252 -6.08 17.90 -21.28
N LEU A 253 -5.92 18.68 -20.19
CA LEU A 253 -6.73 18.52 -18.99
C LEU A 253 -8.20 18.80 -19.27
N TYR A 254 -8.49 19.88 -19.99
CA TYR A 254 -9.86 20.22 -20.37
C TYR A 254 -10.49 19.11 -21.22
N LEU A 255 -9.77 18.53 -22.18
CA LEU A 255 -10.29 17.46 -23.03
C LEU A 255 -10.59 16.16 -22.27
N ASP A 256 -9.76 15.81 -21.28
CA ASP A 256 -9.95 14.61 -20.45
C ASP A 256 -11.18 14.71 -19.54
N PHE A 257 -11.53 15.93 -19.11
CA PHE A 257 -12.65 16.19 -18.19
C PHE A 257 -13.87 16.83 -18.86
N LYS A 258 -13.77 17.23 -20.13
CA LYS A 258 -14.92 17.77 -20.88
C LYS A 258 -16.01 16.69 -20.87
N PRO A 259 -17.25 17.02 -20.45
CA PRO A 259 -18.34 16.07 -20.51
C PRO A 259 -18.43 15.55 -21.94
N LYS A 260 -18.18 14.24 -22.15
CA LYS A 260 -18.51 13.62 -23.42
C LYS A 260 -19.99 13.88 -23.62
N GLU A 261 -20.35 14.57 -24.69
CA GLU A 261 -21.74 14.80 -25.04
C GLU A 261 -22.43 13.44 -24.93
N ARG A 262 -23.39 13.35 -24.01
CA ARG A 262 -24.23 12.17 -23.93
C ARG A 262 -24.83 12.04 -25.31
N GLU A 263 -24.46 10.99 -26.05
CA GLU A 263 -25.23 10.57 -27.22
C GLU A 263 -26.69 10.65 -26.82
N ALA A 264 -27.43 11.48 -27.54
CA ALA A 264 -28.82 11.76 -27.27
C ALA A 264 -29.58 10.44 -27.38
N ARG A 265 -29.70 9.73 -26.25
CA ARG A 265 -30.68 8.66 -26.07
C ARG A 265 -32.03 9.33 -26.29
N THR A 266 -32.57 9.15 -27.50
CA THR A 266 -33.88 9.63 -27.89
C THR A 266 -34.88 9.12 -26.87
N TRP A 267 -35.40 10.03 -26.04
CA TRP A 267 -36.51 9.77 -25.14
C TRP A 267 -37.79 9.53 -25.94
N ARG A 268 -37.96 8.33 -26.48
CA ARG A 268 -39.21 7.86 -27.10
C ARG A 268 -39.98 6.90 -26.20
N TRP A 269 -40.09 7.14 -24.88
CA TRP A 269 -40.89 6.25 -24.01
C TRP A 269 -41.66 6.92 -22.85
N CYS A 270 -42.05 8.20 -22.97
CA CYS A 270 -42.97 8.84 -22.00
C CYS A 270 -44.06 9.73 -22.64
N ARG A 271 -44.73 9.28 -23.72
CA ARG A 271 -46.03 9.83 -24.16
C ARG A 271 -46.98 8.73 -24.65
N ARG A 272 -47.43 7.86 -23.73
CA ARG A 272 -48.56 6.95 -24.02
C ARG A 272 -49.54 6.78 -22.86
N TRP A 273 -49.65 7.79 -22.00
CA TRP A 273 -50.81 7.98 -21.15
C TRP A 273 -51.22 9.43 -21.34
N TRP A 274 -52.50 9.67 -21.61
CA TRP A 274 -53.10 10.87 -22.19
C TRP A 274 -53.16 10.86 -23.72
N LEU A 275 -54.17 10.15 -24.24
CA LEU A 275 -54.94 10.66 -25.37
C LEU A 275 -56.34 11.06 -24.89
N PRO A 276 -56.90 12.13 -25.48
CA PRO A 276 -58.22 12.67 -25.21
C PRO A 276 -59.29 12.08 -26.15
N GLY A 277 -60.56 12.27 -25.79
CA GLY A 277 -61.73 12.13 -26.66
C GLY A 277 -62.95 12.60 -25.86
N LEU A 278 -63.94 13.30 -26.38
CA LEU A 278 -64.29 13.77 -27.71
C LEU A 278 -65.26 14.94 -27.51
N VAL A 279 -65.46 15.69 -28.60
CA VAL A 279 -66.62 16.54 -28.96
C VAL A 279 -67.84 16.45 -28.04
#